data_AF-A0A060CJ70-F1
#
_entry.id   AF-A0A060CJ70-F1
#
_cell.length_a   1.000
_cell.length_b   1.000
_cell.length_c   1.000
_cell.angle_alpha   90.00
_cell.angle_beta   90.00
_cell.angle_gamma   90.00
#
_symmetry.space_group_name_H-M   'P 1'
#
loop_
_entity.id
_entity.type
_entity.pdbx_description
1 polymer ?
#
loop_
_entity_poly.entity_id
_entity_poly.type
_entity_poly.pdbx_seq_one_letter_code
_entity_poly.pdbx_strand_id
1 'polypeptide(L)'
;DPERDWPVLDLDRRRGGTVQRLAPVIGEVSAFMAAGANANSDQIRAYYQGLGAQMSALGFTMDAAPVADVTIGPSDPIIRTRSAGSEPGAVAGAVTAAWQGLEAGGVTPVLKHFPGHGSVTVDSHTGL
;
A
#
# COMPACT_ATOMS: atom_id res chain seq x y z
N ASP A 1 24.69 7.18 -3.21
CA ASP A 1 25.55 7.58 -4.32
C ASP A 1 25.07 8.95 -4.80
N PRO A 2 25.83 10.02 -4.56
CA PRO A 2 25.44 11.39 -4.90
C PRO A 2 25.45 11.69 -6.41
N GLU A 3 25.82 10.75 -7.28
CA GLU A 3 25.86 10.92 -8.75
C GLU A 3 24.75 10.16 -9.51
N ARG A 4 23.67 9.73 -8.84
CA ARG A 4 22.58 9.05 -9.55
C ARG A 4 21.70 10.04 -10.34
N ASP A 5 21.94 10.09 -11.66
CA ASP A 5 21.13 10.83 -12.66
C ASP A 5 19.77 10.17 -12.99
N TRP A 6 19.36 9.14 -12.25
CA TRP A 6 18.12 8.40 -12.49
C TRP A 6 17.36 8.22 -11.17
N PRO A 7 16.05 8.48 -11.14
CA PRO A 7 15.23 8.28 -9.95
C PRO A 7 15.28 6.81 -9.52
N VAL A 8 15.26 6.57 -8.20
CA VAL A 8 15.16 5.21 -7.68
C VAL A 8 13.71 4.76 -7.82
N LEU A 9 13.48 3.87 -8.77
CA LEU A 9 12.23 3.12 -8.87
C LEU A 9 12.25 2.04 -7.78
N ASP A 10 11.50 2.24 -6.71
CA ASP A 10 11.22 1.14 -5.79
C ASP A 10 10.08 0.30 -6.34
N LEU A 11 10.34 -1.00 -6.44
CA LEU A 11 9.30 -2.02 -6.53
C LEU A 11 9.20 -2.71 -5.18
N ASP A 12 9.28 -1.97 -4.07
CA ASP A 12 9.08 -2.56 -2.77
C ASP A 12 7.60 -2.75 -2.48
N ARG A 13 7.28 -3.99 -2.13
CA ARG A 13 5.97 -4.42 -1.65
C ARG A 13 5.81 -3.84 -0.24
N ARG A 14 5.47 -2.55 -0.10
CA ARG A 14 5.05 -2.00 1.20
C ARG A 14 3.71 -2.60 1.61
N ARG A 15 3.81 -3.70 2.36
CA ARG A 15 2.69 -4.36 3.03
C ARG A 15 2.84 -3.97 4.48
N GLY A 16 1.92 -3.18 5.03
CA GLY A 16 1.82 -3.16 6.49
C GLY A 16 1.68 -4.62 7.00
N GLY A 17 2.57 -5.08 7.87
CA GLY A 17 2.82 -6.51 8.13
C GLY A 17 4.04 -7.11 7.40
N THR A 18 3.95 -8.37 6.96
CA THR A 18 5.06 -9.32 6.69
C THR A 18 6.09 -8.93 5.60
N VAL A 19 5.95 -7.81 4.88
CA VAL A 19 6.93 -7.37 3.87
C VAL A 19 7.09 -5.85 3.92
N GLN A 20 8.20 -5.38 4.51
CA GLN A 20 8.54 -3.96 4.63
C GLN A 20 10.06 -3.78 4.48
N ARG A 21 10.58 -3.54 3.27
CA ARG A 21 12.05 -3.41 3.10
C ARG A 21 12.58 -2.08 3.63
N LEU A 22 11.71 -1.08 3.72
CA LEU A 22 12.05 0.25 4.24
C LEU A 22 11.84 0.42 5.75
N ALA A 23 11.33 -0.59 6.46
CA ALA A 23 11.15 -0.55 7.91
C ALA A 23 12.42 -0.17 8.72
N PRO A 24 13.64 -0.61 8.34
CA PRO A 24 14.86 -0.20 9.04
C PRO A 24 15.17 1.30 8.94
N VAL A 25 14.56 2.01 7.99
CA VAL A 25 14.87 3.41 7.67
C VAL A 25 13.73 4.36 8.05
N ILE A 26 12.48 3.93 7.85
CA ILE A 26 11.29 4.76 8.08
C ILE A 26 10.37 4.26 9.20
N GLY A 27 10.80 3.22 9.93
CA GLY A 27 10.00 2.57 10.96
C GLY A 27 8.95 1.60 10.42
N GLU A 28 8.38 0.80 11.31
CA GLU A 28 7.33 -0.16 10.96
C GLU A 28 6.03 0.56 10.61
N VAL A 29 5.37 0.06 9.55
CA VAL A 29 4.10 0.60 9.06
C VAL A 29 2.97 -0.37 9.41
N SER A 30 1.84 0.18 9.86
CA SER A 30 0.64 -0.61 10.16
C SER A 30 0.08 -1.32 8.92
N ALA A 31 -0.49 -2.52 9.12
CA ALA A 31 -1.27 -3.23 8.10
C ALA A 31 -2.30 -2.32 7.42
N PHE A 32 -2.51 -2.46 6.11
CA PHE A 32 -3.45 -1.58 5.40
C PHE A 32 -4.91 -1.79 5.86
N MET A 33 -5.22 -2.95 6.43
CA MET A 33 -6.48 -3.19 7.14
C MET A 33 -6.74 -2.18 8.26
N ALA A 34 -5.70 -1.62 8.88
CA ALA A 34 -5.87 -0.54 9.87
C ALA A 34 -6.38 0.75 9.22
N ALA A 35 -6.03 1.02 7.96
CA ALA A 35 -6.59 2.16 7.23
C ALA A 35 -8.09 1.93 6.92
N GLY A 36 -8.49 0.72 6.55
CA GLY A 36 -9.92 0.42 6.35
C GLY A 36 -10.74 0.35 7.65
N ALA A 37 -10.10 0.10 8.79
CA ALA A 37 -10.72 0.23 10.11
C ALA A 37 -10.87 1.70 10.56
N ASN A 38 -10.21 2.65 9.90
CA ASN A 38 -10.32 4.07 10.21
C ASN A 38 -11.43 4.71 9.36
N ALA A 39 -12.48 5.18 10.03
CA ALA A 39 -13.59 5.87 9.36
C ALA A 39 -13.25 7.30 8.88
N ASN A 40 -12.08 7.84 9.25
CA ASN A 40 -11.65 9.20 8.93
C ASN A 40 -10.62 9.20 7.78
N SER A 41 -11.08 9.54 6.57
CA SER A 41 -10.25 9.62 5.37
C SER A 41 -9.12 10.65 5.46
N ASP A 42 -9.32 11.76 6.19
CA ASP A 42 -8.28 12.78 6.35
C ASP A 42 -7.11 12.27 7.20
N GLN A 43 -7.38 11.45 8.21
CA GLN A 43 -6.33 10.81 9.00
C GLN A 43 -5.54 9.79 8.16
N ILE A 44 -6.24 9.00 7.33
CA ILE A 44 -5.58 8.09 6.39
C ILE A 44 -4.68 8.89 5.43
N ARG A 45 -5.23 9.92 4.79
CA ARG A 45 -4.50 10.78 3.84
C ARG A 45 -3.27 11.42 4.48
N ALA A 46 -3.39 12.00 5.67
CA ALA A 46 -2.28 12.62 6.38
C ALA A 46 -1.19 11.61 6.75
N TYR A 47 -1.57 10.41 7.19
CA TYR A 47 -0.62 9.33 7.48
C TYR A 47 0.17 8.94 6.23
N TYR A 48 -0.52 8.70 5.12
CA TYR A 48 0.12 8.32 3.85
C TYR A 48 0.93 9.46 3.21
N GLN A 49 0.56 10.72 3.44
CA GLN A 49 1.38 11.87 3.08
C GLN A 49 2.71 11.89 3.83
N GLY A 50 2.70 11.62 5.13
CA GLY A 50 3.93 11.51 5.92
C GLY A 50 4.82 10.36 5.44
N LEU A 51 4.24 9.23 5.05
CA LEU A 51 4.98 8.11 4.46
C LEU A 51 5.57 8.44 3.08
N GLY A 52 4.79 9.12 2.22
CA GLY A 52 5.25 9.61 0.93
C GLY A 52 6.43 10.57 1.07
N ALA A 53 6.34 11.52 1.99
CA ALA A 53 7.41 12.49 2.25
C ALA A 53 8.71 11.82 2.71
N GLN A 54 8.62 10.82 3.60
CA GLN A 54 9.78 10.04 4.03
C GLN A 54 10.42 9.27 2.88
N MET A 55 9.61 8.68 1.99
CA MET A 55 10.10 8.00 0.79
C MET A 55 10.78 8.97 -0.19
N SER A 56 10.14 10.10 -0.46
CA SER A 56 10.67 11.12 -1.36
C SER A 56 12.02 11.65 -0.85
N ALA A 57 12.16 11.86 0.46
CA ALA A 57 13.42 12.25 1.09
C ALA A 57 14.55 11.21 0.93
N LEU A 58 14.21 9.94 0.72
CA LEU A 58 15.16 8.86 0.44
C LEU A 58 15.43 8.66 -1.07
N GLY A 59 14.83 9.48 -1.94
CA GLY A 59 15.01 9.44 -3.38
C GLY A 59 14.05 8.50 -4.13
N PHE A 60 13.01 7.99 -3.46
CA PHE A 60 11.97 7.19 -4.10
C PHE A 60 10.94 8.06 -4.80
N THR A 61 10.54 7.67 -6.01
CA THR A 61 9.58 8.42 -6.82
C THR A 61 8.26 7.71 -7.05
N MET A 62 8.19 6.40 -6.76
CA MET A 62 6.99 5.59 -6.93
C MET A 62 6.86 4.57 -5.78
N ASP A 63 5.62 4.28 -5.39
CA ASP A 63 5.28 3.21 -4.45
C ASP A 63 4.19 2.32 -5.07
N ALA A 64 4.40 1.01 -5.06
CA ALA A 64 3.41 0.04 -5.47
C ALA A 64 2.34 -0.15 -4.37
N ALA A 65 1.70 0.92 -3.95
CA ALA A 65 0.66 0.98 -2.95
C ALA A 65 -0.34 2.10 -3.32
N PRO A 66 -1.58 2.06 -2.80
CA PRO A 66 -2.16 1.03 -1.92
C PRO A 66 -2.65 -0.24 -2.65
N VAL A 67 -2.90 -1.29 -1.86
CA VAL A 67 -3.59 -2.50 -2.34
C VAL A 67 -5.08 -2.23 -2.40
N ALA A 68 -5.65 -2.30 -3.60
CA ALA A 68 -7.07 -2.06 -3.87
C ALA A 68 -7.94 -3.33 -3.85
N ASP A 69 -7.35 -4.49 -3.58
CA ASP A 69 -8.09 -5.75 -3.48
C ASP A 69 -9.04 -5.74 -2.28
N VAL A 70 -10.23 -6.31 -2.45
CA VAL A 70 -11.21 -6.56 -1.38
C VAL A 70 -11.00 -7.99 -0.89
N THR A 71 -10.69 -8.17 0.40
CA THR A 71 -10.45 -9.50 0.96
C THR A 71 -11.75 -10.25 1.23
N ILE A 72 -11.76 -11.57 1.07
CA ILE A 72 -12.85 -12.44 1.55
C ILE A 72 -12.75 -12.75 3.06
N GLY A 73 -11.96 -11.98 3.80
CA GLY A 73 -11.79 -12.11 5.25
C GLY A 73 -10.84 -13.26 5.63
N PRO A 74 -11.10 -14.01 6.72
CA PRO A 74 -10.21 -15.06 7.19
C PRO A 74 -9.90 -16.16 6.16
N SER A 75 -10.81 -16.35 5.19
CA SER A 75 -10.67 -17.34 4.12
C SER A 75 -9.70 -16.93 3.02
N ASP A 76 -9.21 -15.70 3.02
CA ASP A 76 -8.27 -15.18 2.03
C ASP A 76 -6.85 -15.69 2.30
N PRO A 77 -6.27 -16.52 1.42
CA PRO A 77 -4.94 -17.06 1.67
C PRO A 77 -3.82 -16.06 1.34
N ILE A 78 -4.10 -14.99 0.57
CA ILE A 78 -3.08 -14.22 -0.16
C ILE A 78 -3.04 -12.74 0.22
N ILE A 79 -4.19 -12.04 0.21
CA ILE A 79 -4.25 -10.59 0.48
C ILE A 79 -4.38 -10.33 1.98
N ARG A 80 -5.30 -10.98 2.69
CA ARG A 80 -5.44 -10.90 4.16
C ARG A 80 -5.46 -9.44 4.66
N THR A 81 -4.63 -9.13 5.67
CA THR A 81 -4.49 -7.81 6.30
C THR A 81 -3.89 -6.73 5.39
N ARG A 82 -3.53 -7.07 4.16
CA ARG A 82 -3.07 -6.11 3.14
C ARG A 82 -4.22 -5.44 2.41
N SER A 83 -5.42 -6.02 2.44
CA SER A 83 -6.63 -5.31 2.03
C SER A 83 -7.05 -4.38 3.15
N ALA A 84 -7.69 -3.27 2.78
CA ALA A 84 -8.39 -2.41 3.74
C ALA A 84 -9.58 -3.14 4.40
N GLY A 85 -10.15 -4.17 3.77
CA GLY A 85 -11.28 -4.91 4.34
C GLY A 85 -12.08 -5.70 3.30
N SER A 86 -13.22 -6.23 3.74
CA SER A 86 -14.10 -7.05 2.91
C SER A 86 -15.25 -6.27 2.26
N GLU A 87 -15.45 -5.01 2.63
CA GLU A 87 -16.53 -4.17 2.11
C GLU A 87 -16.01 -3.25 1.00
N PRO A 88 -16.43 -3.44 -0.28
CA PRO A 88 -15.88 -2.69 -1.41
C PRO A 88 -15.94 -1.16 -1.27
N GLY A 89 -17.01 -0.62 -0.69
CA GLY A 89 -17.14 0.82 -0.46
C GLY A 89 -16.13 1.36 0.55
N ALA A 90 -15.93 0.64 1.67
CA ALA A 90 -14.94 1.01 2.67
C ALA A 90 -13.51 0.88 2.12
N VAL A 91 -13.24 -0.18 1.36
CA VAL A 91 -11.95 -0.39 0.68
C VAL A 91 -11.67 0.76 -0.29
N ALA A 92 -12.63 1.11 -1.14
CA ALA A 92 -12.47 2.22 -2.10
C ALA A 92 -12.15 3.55 -1.39
N GLY A 93 -12.82 3.84 -0.27
CA GLY A 93 -12.56 5.04 0.53
C GLY A 93 -11.14 5.07 1.10
N ALA A 94 -10.70 3.99 1.74
CA ALA A 94 -9.36 3.88 2.31
C ALA A 94 -8.26 3.94 1.24
N VAL A 95 -8.47 3.24 0.11
CA VAL A 95 -7.58 3.25 -1.07
C VAL A 95 -7.44 4.66 -1.63
N THR A 96 -8.55 5.37 -1.82
CA THR A 96 -8.53 6.73 -2.37
C THR A 96 -7.78 7.68 -1.45
N ALA A 97 -8.05 7.63 -0.15
CA ALA A 97 -7.37 8.50 0.83
C ALA A 97 -5.86 8.22 0.90
N ALA A 98 -5.47 6.94 0.89
CA ALA A 98 -4.05 6.56 0.89
C ALA A 98 -3.34 6.97 -0.40
N TRP A 99 -3.99 6.80 -1.56
CA TRP A 99 -3.48 7.22 -2.87
C TRP A 99 -3.21 8.73 -2.91
N GLN A 100 -4.18 9.54 -2.47
CA GLN A 100 -4.03 11.00 -2.39
C GLN A 100 -2.93 11.41 -1.42
N GLY A 101 -2.79 10.69 -0.29
CA GLY A 101 -1.74 10.93 0.68
C GLY A 101 -0.35 10.71 0.06
N LEU A 102 -0.12 9.55 -0.55
CA LEU A 102 1.15 9.20 -1.19
C LEU A 102 1.54 10.22 -2.27
N GLU A 103 0.60 10.57 -3.14
CA GLU A 103 0.81 11.59 -4.19
C GLU A 103 1.19 12.95 -3.57
N ALA A 104 0.46 13.40 -2.55
CA ALA A 104 0.77 14.64 -1.84
C ALA A 104 2.11 14.59 -1.07
N GLY A 105 2.62 13.40 -0.77
CA GLY A 105 3.94 13.17 -0.19
C GLY A 105 5.08 13.16 -1.21
N GLY A 106 4.80 13.32 -2.51
CA GLY A 106 5.82 13.38 -3.55
C GLY A 106 6.21 12.02 -4.15
N VAL A 107 5.37 10.99 -3.98
CA VAL A 107 5.60 9.65 -4.52
C VAL A 107 4.40 9.23 -5.36
N THR A 108 4.64 8.70 -6.56
CA THR A 108 3.57 8.20 -7.43
C THR A 108 3.02 6.87 -6.90
N PRO A 109 1.74 6.81 -6.46
CA PRO A 109 1.11 5.55 -6.04
C PRO A 109 0.69 4.68 -7.23
N VAL A 110 0.81 3.36 -7.10
CA VAL A 110 0.29 2.38 -8.07
C VAL A 110 -0.66 1.40 -7.39
N LEU A 111 -1.92 1.46 -7.84
CA LEU A 111 -2.98 0.56 -7.40
C LEU A 111 -2.74 -0.86 -7.90
N LYS A 112 -2.98 -1.84 -7.04
CA LYS A 112 -2.85 -3.25 -7.36
C LYS A 112 -3.84 -4.12 -6.58
N HIS A 113 -4.24 -5.29 -7.07
CA HIS A 113 -3.75 -5.96 -8.28
C HIS A 113 -4.93 -6.13 -9.24
N PHE A 114 -5.01 -5.28 -10.27
CA PHE A 114 -6.12 -5.34 -11.24
C PHE A 114 -6.18 -6.73 -11.93
N PRO A 115 -7.37 -7.32 -12.15
CA PRO A 115 -8.73 -6.80 -11.87
C PRO A 115 -9.23 -7.02 -10.43
N GLY A 116 -8.42 -7.59 -9.55
CA GLY A 116 -8.74 -7.89 -8.16
C GLY A 116 -8.25 -9.29 -7.80
N HIS A 117 -7.25 -9.38 -6.92
CA HIS A 117 -6.69 -10.66 -6.49
C HIS A 117 -7.30 -11.19 -5.18
N GLY A 118 -8.17 -10.41 -4.54
CA GLY A 118 -8.76 -10.75 -3.23
C GLY A 118 -9.80 -11.88 -3.23
N SER A 119 -10.25 -12.32 -4.41
CA SER A 119 -11.17 -13.46 -4.60
C SER A 119 -10.51 -14.70 -5.20
N VAL A 120 -9.20 -14.67 -5.45
CA VAL A 120 -8.47 -15.75 -6.14
C VAL A 120 -7.99 -16.75 -5.08
N THR A 121 -8.42 -18.00 -5.18
CA THR A 121 -8.10 -19.07 -4.22
C THR A 121 -6.76 -19.77 -4.51
N VAL A 122 -6.10 -19.40 -5.61
CA VAL A 122 -4.82 -19.96 -6.06
C VAL A 122 -3.75 -18.88 -5.94
N ASP A 123 -2.68 -19.18 -5.20
CA ASP A 123 -1.52 -18.30 -5.12
C ASP A 123 -0.81 -18.31 -6.49
N SER A 124 -0.76 -17.15 -7.12
CA SER A 124 -0.08 -16.94 -8.42
C SER A 124 1.42 -17.26 -8.39
N HIS A 125 2.05 -17.40 -7.21
CA HIS A 125 3.43 -17.91 -7.09
C HIS A 125 3.53 -19.44 -7.18
N THR A 126 2.39 -20.16 -7.13
CA THR A 126 2.32 -21.63 -7.08
C THR A 126 1.61 -22.25 -8.29
N GLY A 127 0.91 -21.46 -9.10
CA GLY A 127 0.27 -21.88 -10.35
C GLY A 127 -0.74 -20.86 -10.86
N LEU A 128 -1.08 -20.95 -12.16
CA LEU A 128 -2.16 -20.19 -12.82
C LEU A 128 -3.50 -20.92 -12.70
#